data_AF-A0A2U1VYI9-F1
#
_entry.id   AF-A0A2U1VYI9-F1
#
_cell.length_a   1.000
_cell.length_b   1.000
_cell.length_c   1.000
_cell.angle_alpha   90.00
_cell.angle_beta   90.00
_cell.angle_gamma   90.00
#
_symmetry.space_group_name_H-M   'P 1'
#
loop_
_entity.id
_entity.type
_entity.pdbx_description
1 polymer ?
#
loop_
_entity_poly.entity_id
_entity_poly.type
_entity_poly.pdbx_seq_one_letter_code
_entity_poly.pdbx_strand_id
1 'polypeptide(L)'
;METILGSSLPVFVFLTLLVFGGCGVLTGQTLAEGWKPVSSVLAYSLLLGVGDRFLAWGLFGEQLLSLWGFIVHTVVIGLITLT
;
A
#
# COMPACT_ATOMS: atom_id res chain seq x y z
N MET A 1 0.50 -12.69 -13.59
CA MET A 1 0.15 -11.41 -12.93
C MET A 1 -0.15 -11.63 -11.46
N GLU A 2 -1.07 -12.55 -11.14
CA GLU A 2 -1.42 -13.01 -9.78
C GLU A 2 -0.20 -13.36 -8.90
N THR A 3 0.84 -14.00 -9.45
CA THR A 3 2.05 -14.34 -8.67
C THR A 3 2.89 -13.13 -8.24
N ILE A 4 2.85 -12.04 -9.03
CA ILE A 4 3.64 -10.83 -8.77
C ILE A 4 2.84 -9.83 -7.93
N LEU A 5 1.57 -9.62 -8.27
CA LEU A 5 0.67 -8.79 -7.48
C LEU A 5 0.29 -9.47 -6.16
N GLY A 6 0.23 -10.80 -6.12
CA GLY A 6 -0.35 -11.51 -4.98
C GLY A 6 -1.83 -11.17 -4.77
N SER A 7 -2.50 -10.55 -5.73
CA SER A 7 -3.93 -10.33 -5.73
C SER A 7 -4.47 -10.30 -7.15
N SER A 8 -5.79 -10.44 -7.24
CA SER A 8 -6.52 -10.13 -8.44
C SER A 8 -6.38 -8.65 -8.82
N LEU A 9 -6.44 -8.38 -10.12
CA LEU A 9 -6.26 -7.03 -10.66
C LEU A 9 -7.34 -6.04 -10.16
N PRO A 10 -8.64 -6.41 -10.05
CA PRO A 10 -9.65 -5.52 -9.50
C PRO A 10 -9.40 -5.16 -8.03
N VAL A 11 -8.96 -6.12 -7.20
CA VAL A 11 -8.63 -5.87 -5.79
C VAL A 11 -7.45 -4.91 -5.69
N PHE A 12 -6.41 -5.11 -6.50
CA PHE A 12 -5.28 -4.18 -6.53
C PHE A 12 -5.68 -2.77 -6.94
N VAL A 13 -6.47 -2.62 -8.00
CA VAL A 13 -6.89 -1.28 -8.48
C VAL A 13 -7.79 -0.59 -7.46
N PHE A 14 -8.77 -1.31 -6.90
CA PHE A 14 -9.71 -0.73 -5.96
C PHE A 14 -9.09 -0.52 -4.57
N LEU A 15 -8.58 -1.57 -3.96
CA LEU A 15 -8.08 -1.51 -2.59
C LEU A 15 -6.73 -0.79 -2.53
N THR A 16 -5.77 -1.17 -3.36
CA THR A 16 -4.40 -0.66 -3.25
C THR A 16 -4.25 0.72 -3.88
N LEU A 17 -4.68 0.93 -5.13
CA LEU A 17 -4.50 2.24 -5.78
C LEU A 17 -5.49 3.29 -5.29
N LEU A 18 -6.79 2.95 -5.17
CA LEU A 18 -7.81 3.94 -4.84
C LEU A 18 -7.94 4.13 -3.32
N VAL A 19 -8.12 3.07 -2.54
CA VAL A 19 -8.33 3.20 -1.08
C VAL A 19 -7.01 3.51 -0.36
N PHE A 20 -6.03 2.60 -0.42
CA PHE A 20 -4.76 2.80 0.28
C PHE A 20 -3.84 3.82 -0.39
N GLY A 21 -3.90 3.97 -1.71
CA GLY A 21 -3.23 5.07 -2.40
C GLY A 21 -3.80 6.43 -1.98
N GLY A 22 -5.12 6.54 -1.80
CA GLY A 22 -5.74 7.73 -1.21
C GLY A 22 -5.25 8.02 0.21
N CYS A 23 -5.15 7.00 1.06
CA CYS A 23 -4.51 7.13 2.38
C CYS A 23 -3.04 7.54 2.27
N GLY A 24 -2.32 7.05 1.27
CA GLY A 24 -0.93 7.41 0.95
C GLY A 24 -0.80 8.91 0.65
N VAL A 25 -1.66 9.47 -0.20
CA VAL A 25 -1.66 10.92 -0.51
C VAL A 25 -1.86 11.76 0.76
N LEU A 26 -2.87 11.43 1.57
CA LEU A 26 -3.15 12.16 2.82
C LEU A 26 -1.99 12.06 3.82
N THR A 27 -1.36 10.89 3.88
CA THR A 27 -0.17 10.65 4.72
C THR A 27 1.02 11.46 4.23
N GLY A 28 1.29 11.45 2.92
CA GLY A 28 2.35 12.22 2.27
C GLY A 28 2.22 13.71 2.53
N GLN A 29 1.02 14.26 2.36
CA GLN A 29 0.70 15.66 2.66
C GLN A 29 1.04 16.02 4.11
N THR A 30 0.58 15.22 5.08
CA THR A 30 0.84 15.46 6.51
C THR A 30 2.35 15.39 6.83
N LEU A 31 3.07 14.44 6.23
CA LEU A 31 4.52 14.30 6.42
C LEU A 31 5.28 15.49 5.81
N ALA A 32 4.86 15.97 4.64
CA ALA A 32 5.44 17.12 3.97
C ALA A 32 5.21 18.42 4.76
N GLU A 33 3.99 18.66 5.24
CA GLU A 33 3.67 19.79 6.13
C GLU A 33 4.55 19.80 7.39
N GLY A 34 4.81 18.61 7.95
CA GLY A 34 5.67 18.43 9.11
C GLY A 34 7.17 18.38 8.81
N TRP A 35 7.60 18.64 7.56
CA TRP A 35 8.99 18.54 7.07
C TRP A 35 9.68 17.24 7.52
N LYS A 36 8.94 16.13 7.51
CA LYS A 36 9.46 14.84 7.96
C LYS A 36 10.44 14.27 6.94
N PRO A 37 11.46 13.53 7.40
CA PRO A 37 12.40 12.89 6.49
C PRO A 37 11.69 11.81 5.65
N VAL A 38 12.25 11.50 4.48
CA VAL A 38 11.75 10.46 3.57
C VAL A 38 11.69 9.07 4.24
N SER A 39 12.52 8.82 5.26
CA SER A 39 12.42 7.59 6.06
C SER A 39 11.08 7.43 6.77
N SER A 40 10.41 8.54 7.13
CA SER A 40 9.04 8.50 7.65
C SER A 40 8.05 8.01 6.60
N VAL A 41 8.19 8.42 5.33
CA VAL A 41 7.37 7.91 4.22
C VAL A 41 7.49 6.39 4.14
N LEU A 42 8.71 5.85 4.12
CA LEU A 42 8.93 4.40 4.07
C LEU A 42 8.28 3.66 5.24
N ALA A 43 8.39 4.19 6.47
CA ALA A 43 7.80 3.58 7.66
C ALA A 43 6.26 3.56 7.60
N TYR A 44 5.65 4.69 7.21
CA TYR A 44 4.18 4.77 7.10
C TYR A 44 3.64 3.95 5.92
N SER A 45 4.32 3.94 4.78
CA SER A 45 3.92 3.11 3.64
C SER A 45 3.99 1.63 3.95
N LEU A 46 4.94 1.19 4.79
CA LEU A 46 5.00 -0.20 5.28
C LEU A 46 3.77 -0.52 6.14
N LEU A 47 3.37 0.37 7.06
CA LEU A 47 2.16 0.19 7.86
C LEU A 47 0.89 0.15 7.00
N LEU A 48 0.79 1.04 6.00
CA LEU A 48 -0.30 1.04 5.03
C LEU A 48 -0.32 -0.25 4.21
N GLY A 49 0.82 -0.73 3.74
CA GLY A 49 0.94 -2.01 3.03
C GLY A 49 0.52 -3.22 3.87
N VAL A 50 0.78 -3.20 5.19
CA VAL A 50 0.28 -4.24 6.11
C VAL A 50 -1.26 -4.19 6.20
N GLY A 51 -1.83 -2.98 6.31
CA GLY A 51 -3.27 -2.79 6.30
C GLY A 51 -3.93 -3.25 4.99
N ASP A 52 -3.34 -2.89 3.85
CA ASP A 52 -3.80 -3.30 2.51
C ASP A 52 -3.80 -4.82 2.39
N ARG A 53 -2.71 -5.49 2.81
CA ARG A 53 -2.62 -6.95 2.76
C ARG A 53 -3.62 -7.64 3.67
N PHE A 54 -3.82 -7.11 4.87
CA PHE A 54 -4.79 -7.64 5.81
C PHE A 54 -6.22 -7.55 5.25
N LEU A 55 -6.59 -6.41 4.67
CA LEU A 55 -7.92 -6.22 4.08
C LEU A 55 -8.10 -7.01 2.77
N ALA A 56 -7.06 -7.15 1.95
CA ALA A 56 -7.09 -7.99 0.76
C ALA A 56 -7.42 -9.46 1.12
N TRP A 57 -6.78 -9.98 2.17
CA TRP A 57 -7.07 -11.31 2.69
C TRP A 57 -8.46 -11.40 3.35
N GLY A 58 -8.80 -10.47 4.24
CA GLY A 58 -10.01 -10.55 5.06
C GLY A 58 -11.30 -10.28 4.27
N LEU A 59 -11.28 -9.38 3.30
CA LEU A 59 -12.47 -8.97 2.54
C LEU A 59 -12.61 -9.73 1.22
N PHE A 60 -11.49 -10.10 0.59
CA PHE A 60 -11.49 -10.65 -0.78
C PHE A 60 -10.88 -12.06 -0.87
N GLY A 61 -10.40 -12.63 0.23
CA GLY A 61 -9.87 -14.00 0.26
C GLY A 61 -8.51 -14.15 -0.40
N GLU A 62 -7.77 -13.05 -0.62
CA GLU A 62 -6.43 -13.08 -1.19
C GLU A 62 -5.43 -13.74 -0.24
N GLN A 63 -4.31 -14.26 -0.75
CA GLN A 63 -3.34 -14.99 0.07
C GLN A 63 -2.64 -14.08 1.10
N LEU A 64 -2.85 -14.21 2.41
CA LEU A 64 -2.26 -13.30 3.40
C LEU A 64 -0.73 -13.16 3.28
N LEU A 65 0.01 -14.28 3.35
CA LEU A 65 1.48 -14.32 3.36
C LEU A 65 2.10 -14.42 1.94
N SER A 66 1.77 -13.50 1.05
CA SER A 66 2.47 -13.35 -0.24
C SER A 66 3.60 -12.33 -0.12
N LEU A 67 4.85 -12.79 -0.17
CA LEU A 67 6.02 -11.91 -0.08
C LEU A 67 6.06 -10.91 -1.23
N TRP A 68 5.87 -11.38 -2.46
CA TRP A 68 5.88 -10.52 -3.65
C TRP A 68 4.69 -9.56 -3.67
N GLY A 69 3.49 -10.03 -3.32
CA GLY A 69 2.32 -9.15 -3.26
C GLY A 69 2.47 -8.06 -2.21
N PHE A 70 2.99 -8.39 -1.03
CA PHE A 70 3.28 -7.39 -0.01
C PHE A 70 4.30 -6.34 -0.48
N ILE A 71 5.40 -6.76 -1.10
CA ILE A 71 6.43 -5.84 -1.60
C ILE A 71 5.85 -4.93 -2.69
N VAL A 72 5.17 -5.48 -3.69
CA VAL A 72 4.63 -4.70 -4.82
C VAL A 72 3.60 -3.68 -4.34
N HIS A 73 2.64 -4.10 -3.50
CA HIS A 73 1.60 -3.22 -2.98
C HIS A 73 2.21 -2.10 -2.13
N THR A 74 3.15 -2.43 -1.23
CA THR A 74 3.83 -1.46 -0.37
C THR A 74 4.66 -0.46 -1.17
N VAL A 75 5.37 -0.91 -2.20
CA VAL A 75 6.16 -0.02 -3.09
C VAL A 75 5.23 0.93 -3.84
N VAL A 76 4.11 0.43 -4.37
CA VAL A 76 3.13 1.25 -5.09
C VAL A 76 2.52 2.30 -4.16
N ILE A 77 2.07 1.91 -2.96
CA ILE A 77 1.58 2.84 -1.94
C ILE A 77 2.68 3.84 -1.56
N GLY A 78 3.93 3.39 -1.42
CA GLY A 78 5.06 4.24 -1.08
C GLY A 78 5.39 5.29 -2.14
N LEU A 79 5.33 4.93 -3.41
CA LEU A 79 5.49 5.88 -4.52
C LEU A 79 4.38 6.92 -4.53
N ILE A 80 3.14 6.53 -4.22
CA ILE A 80 2.01 7.47 -4.08
C ILE A 80 2.18 8.35 -2.83
N THR A 81 2.66 7.79 -1.72
CA THR A 81 2.89 8.55 -0.47
C THR A 81 4.00 9.59 -0.62
N LEU A 82 4.91 9.38 -1.59
CA LEU A 82 6.05 10.27 -1.86
C LEU A 82 5.67 11.49 -2.73
N THR A 83 4.47 11.54 -3.31
CA THR A 83 3.99 12.67 -4.12
C THR A 83 3.52 13.83 -3.26
#